data_AF-A0A955DBR2-F1
#
_entry.id   AF-A0A955DBR2-F1
#
_cell.length_a   1.000
_cell.length_b   1.000
_cell.length_c   1.000
_cell.angle_alpha   90.00
_cell.angle_beta   90.00
_cell.angle_gamma   90.00
#
_symmetry.space_group_name_H-M   'P 1'
#
loop_
_entity.id
_entity.type
_entity.pdbx_description
1 polymer ?
#
loop_
_entity_poly.entity_id
_entity_poly.type
_entity_poly.pdbx_seq_one_letter_code
_entity_poly.pdbx_strand_id
1 'polypeptide(L)'
;MSAPPAMPPGPPSYADRLRGVTVHLRADLDITRHVFHDEPSYIVRDPLTFQAHQVSATDYQIIVALGEDRTLGEVFADLVARERLDPAHEEPFYEFIVQLHRLGFLNLPMSDDKALYQRFLRRRKAERAGLLMAFLFFRVPLINPDALLDRTIRVGRLLFTRTAFVLWALLMVAAGSVAVLRRADLAAPLLSILDAQNIALLWIQLVGLKVLHEFGHAYACKRYGGQVPEMGVLLIAFTPCAYVDATASWGFVRKRERIIVCLAGMYVESIIAAVALFVWSATNVGGVNTFAYQTFMLASLVTVGFNINPLMRYDGYYVMSDLIDMPNLRQRATRQLLGVVNRWCLGLPDPPGRHPAWVRATLIAYGIASTIYKVVLVTGICAIIAMKFFLLGLVLAGIYFAVTIIGAVNKTVRYLWLSPATAPVRARAVAVSILVLAVLPAAVAFVPIARPVEAGGIVVPEHEHVVRARTSGFIAAVLAHPRDRVDAGTPLVILDHPETTGAADEARA
;
A
#
# COMPACT_ATOMS: atom_id res chain seq x y z
N MET A 1 67.60 -1.90 13.54
CA MET A 1 66.22 -2.44 13.56
C MET A 1 65.39 -1.56 14.48
N SER A 2 64.75 -0.55 13.91
CA SER A 2 63.82 0.32 14.61
C SER A 2 62.44 -0.35 14.63
N ALA A 3 61.87 -0.50 15.82
CA ALA A 3 60.53 -1.05 16.00
C ALA A 3 59.49 -0.18 15.25
N PRO A 4 58.46 -0.78 14.64
CA PRO A 4 57.40 -0.03 13.99
C PRO A 4 56.63 0.83 15.02
N PRO A 5 56.20 2.04 14.65
CA PRO A 5 55.47 2.93 15.54
C PRO A 5 54.14 2.30 15.96
N ALA A 6 53.85 2.35 17.25
CA ALA A 6 52.59 1.89 17.82
C ALA A 6 51.41 2.59 17.12
N MET A 7 50.45 1.80 16.64
CA MET A 7 49.23 2.35 16.07
C MET A 7 48.53 3.25 17.10
N PRO A 8 48.00 4.43 16.70
CA PRO A 8 47.25 5.28 17.61
C PRO A 8 46.06 4.50 18.18
N PRO A 9 45.73 4.67 19.47
CA PRO A 9 44.58 4.00 20.06
C PRO A 9 43.34 4.34 19.23
N GLY A 10 42.57 3.30 18.88
CA GLY A 10 41.29 3.47 18.22
C GLY A 10 40.36 4.39 19.03
N PRO A 11 39.29 4.93 18.43
CA PRO A 11 38.33 5.73 19.18
C PRO A 11 37.89 4.94 20.43
N PRO A 12 37.86 5.56 21.63
CA PRO A 12 37.57 4.85 22.87
C PRO A 12 36.20 4.18 22.75
N SER A 13 36.13 2.90 23.12
CA SER A 13 34.91 2.08 23.10
C SER A 13 33.82 2.77 23.93
N TYR A 14 32.55 2.55 23.58
CA TYR A 14 31.44 3.10 24.37
C TYR A 14 31.47 2.60 25.81
N ALA A 15 31.95 1.36 26.03
CA ALA A 15 32.10 0.78 27.36
C ALA A 15 33.04 1.60 28.24
N ASP A 16 34.19 2.02 27.72
CA ASP A 16 35.18 2.78 28.50
C ASP A 16 34.67 4.15 28.96
N ARG A 17 33.72 4.74 28.22
CA ARG A 17 33.15 6.06 28.57
C ARG A 17 31.95 5.99 29.50
N LEU A 18 31.19 4.89 29.44
CA LEU A 18 29.88 4.79 30.07
C LEU A 18 29.86 3.90 31.32
N ARG A 19 30.88 3.05 31.54
CA ARG A 19 30.95 2.14 32.69
C ARG A 19 30.66 2.80 34.04
N GLY A 20 31.20 3.99 34.29
CA GLY A 20 31.08 4.72 35.56
C GLY A 20 29.85 5.62 35.67
N VAL A 21 28.97 5.63 34.68
CA VAL A 21 27.78 6.49 34.67
C VAL A 21 26.61 5.78 35.33
N THR A 22 25.85 6.51 36.15
CA THR A 22 24.55 6.06 36.65
C THR A 22 23.44 6.65 35.78
N VAL A 23 22.42 5.85 35.49
CA VAL A 23 21.26 6.28 34.70
C VAL A 23 19.99 5.67 35.25
N HIS A 24 18.91 6.44 35.19
CA HIS A 24 17.57 5.94 35.45
C HIS A 24 16.69 6.11 34.21
N LEU A 25 15.65 5.28 34.16
CA LEU A 25 14.58 5.44 33.18
C LEU A 25 13.63 6.54 33.65
N ARG A 26 13.13 7.35 32.71
CA ARG A 26 12.06 8.32 32.96
C ARG A 26 10.84 7.66 33.62
N ALA A 27 10.40 8.22 34.74
CA ALA A 27 9.31 7.66 35.56
C ALA A 27 7.92 7.77 34.93
N ASP A 28 7.75 8.64 33.93
CA ASP A 28 6.48 8.86 33.24
C ASP A 28 6.20 7.86 32.11
N LEU A 29 7.16 7.00 31.75
CA LEU A 29 6.97 6.01 30.68
C LEU A 29 5.99 4.91 31.11
N ASP A 30 5.00 4.64 30.26
CA ASP A 30 4.05 3.54 30.45
C ASP A 30 4.56 2.29 29.74
N ILE A 31 4.76 1.20 30.48
CA ILE A 31 5.30 -0.06 29.95
C ILE A 31 4.25 -1.15 30.10
N THR A 32 3.81 -1.71 28.97
CA THR A 32 2.85 -2.81 28.93
C THR A 32 3.49 -4.07 28.39
N ARG A 33 3.15 -5.22 28.97
CA ARG A 33 3.59 -6.54 28.49
C ARG A 33 2.62 -7.08 27.46
N HIS A 34 3.17 -7.50 26.32
CA HIS A 34 2.48 -8.15 25.21
C HIS A 34 3.10 -9.53 24.96
N VAL A 35 2.37 -10.40 24.29
CA VAL A 35 2.85 -11.71 23.88
C VAL A 35 2.64 -11.82 22.37
N PHE A 36 3.72 -11.96 21.61
CA PHE A 36 3.69 -12.17 20.16
C PHE A 36 4.29 -13.54 19.86
N HIS A 37 3.54 -14.44 19.21
CA HIS A 37 3.98 -15.82 18.97
C HIS A 37 4.56 -16.53 20.20
N ASP A 38 3.86 -16.44 21.34
CA ASP A 38 4.27 -17.01 22.63
C ASP A 38 5.59 -16.47 23.21
N GLU A 39 6.20 -15.47 22.57
CA GLU A 39 7.34 -14.74 23.10
C GLU A 39 6.88 -13.45 23.80
N PRO A 40 7.32 -13.20 25.04
CA PRO A 40 7.01 -11.95 25.72
C PRO A 40 7.75 -10.78 25.06
N SER A 41 7.01 -9.70 24.81
CA SER A 41 7.54 -8.43 24.31
C SER A 41 6.94 -7.28 25.10
N TYR A 42 7.68 -6.19 25.27
CA TYR A 42 7.24 -5.05 26.06
C TYR A 42 7.05 -3.84 25.14
N ILE A 43 5.96 -3.10 25.33
CA ILE A 43 5.71 -1.86 24.60
C ILE A 43 5.90 -0.72 25.57
N VAL A 44 6.90 0.11 25.31
CA VAL A 44 7.21 1.34 26.06
C VAL A 44 6.55 2.50 25.33
N ARG A 45 5.64 3.19 26.03
CA ARG A 45 4.91 4.35 25.52
C ARG A 45 5.38 5.60 26.24
N ASP A 46 5.76 6.60 25.45
CA ASP A 46 6.08 7.94 25.95
C ASP A 46 4.79 8.77 26.00
N PRO A 47 4.33 9.21 27.19
CA PRO A 47 3.10 9.99 27.31
C PRO A 47 3.21 11.40 26.72
N LEU A 48 4.42 11.93 26.52
CA LEU A 48 4.64 13.28 25.97
C LEU A 48 4.64 13.27 24.44
N THR A 49 5.31 12.29 23.84
CA THR A 49 5.42 12.19 22.37
C THR A 49 4.35 11.29 21.75
N PHE A 50 3.60 10.54 22.58
CA PHE A 50 2.64 9.51 22.20
C PHE A 50 3.22 8.37 21.35
N GLN A 51 4.54 8.28 21.24
CA GLN A 51 5.21 7.22 20.50
C GLN A 51 5.26 5.93 21.31
N ALA A 52 5.10 4.80 20.61
CA ALA A 52 5.19 3.46 21.19
C ALA A 52 6.37 2.71 20.57
N HIS A 53 7.20 2.12 21.42
CA HIS A 53 8.39 1.36 21.02
C HIS A 53 8.30 -0.07 21.53
N GLN A 54 8.49 -1.03 20.63
CA GLN A 54 8.58 -2.44 20.97
C GLN A 54 9.99 -2.79 21.45
N VAL A 55 10.06 -3.45 22.60
CA VAL A 55 11.27 -3.90 23.29
C VAL A 55 11.20 -5.42 23.48
N SER A 56 12.31 -6.13 23.29
CA SER A 56 12.38 -7.58 23.51
C SER A 56 12.40 -7.90 25.00
N ALA A 57 12.15 -9.16 25.38
CA ALA A 57 12.24 -9.57 26.79
C ALA A 57 13.65 -9.39 27.38
N THR A 58 14.69 -9.67 26.60
CA THR A 58 16.09 -9.47 27.00
C THR A 58 16.40 -7.99 27.20
N ASP A 59 16.01 -7.15 26.25
CA ASP A 59 16.21 -5.70 26.34
C ASP A 59 15.43 -5.08 27.50
N TYR A 60 14.24 -5.61 27.80
CA TYR A 60 13.45 -5.16 28.95
C TYR A 60 14.11 -5.51 30.29
N GLN A 61 14.78 -6.67 30.39
CA GLN A 61 15.54 -7.01 31.59
C GLN A 61 16.68 -6.02 31.84
N ILE A 62 17.32 -5.51 30.77
CA ILE A 62 18.31 -4.44 30.88
C ILE A 62 17.63 -3.19 31.46
N ILE A 63 16.50 -2.77 30.89
CA ILE A 63 15.75 -1.58 31.35
C ILE A 63 15.38 -1.67 32.83
N VAL A 64 14.89 -2.83 33.29
CA VAL A 64 14.52 -3.06 34.71
C VAL A 64 15.74 -3.05 35.64
N ALA A 65 16.91 -3.41 35.13
CA ALA A 65 18.13 -3.41 35.93
C ALA A 65 18.75 -2.01 36.07
N LEU A 66 18.35 -1.02 35.27
CA LEU A 66 18.81 0.36 35.41
C LEU A 66 18.27 1.00 36.70
N GLY A 67 19.08 1.80 37.37
CA GLY A 67 18.71 2.51 38.59
C GLY A 67 19.75 3.55 38.96
N GLU A 68 19.38 4.50 39.82
CA GLU A 68 20.26 5.60 40.24
C GLU A 68 21.41 5.12 41.13
N ASP A 69 21.22 4.01 41.83
CA ASP A 69 22.13 3.51 42.86
C ASP A 69 23.28 2.63 42.32
N ARG A 70 23.27 2.31 41.02
CA ARG A 70 24.22 1.38 40.40
C ARG A 70 24.79 1.95 39.12
N THR A 71 26.09 1.77 38.92
CA THR A 71 26.76 2.15 37.68
C THR A 71 26.41 1.19 36.54
N LEU A 72 26.48 1.66 35.29
CA LEU A 72 26.21 0.81 34.12
C LEU A 72 27.13 -0.42 34.05
N GLY A 73 28.39 -0.28 34.50
CA GLY A 73 29.33 -1.41 34.60
C GLY A 73 28.90 -2.47 35.62
N GLU A 74 28.41 -2.05 36.79
CA GLU A 74 27.88 -2.97 37.80
C GLU A 74 26.58 -3.65 37.33
N VAL A 75 25.71 -2.91 36.66
CA VAL A 75 24.48 -3.47 36.06
C VAL A 75 24.82 -4.54 35.02
N PHE A 76 25.82 -4.28 34.16
CA PHE A 76 26.28 -5.26 33.19
C PHE A 76 26.83 -6.52 33.88
N ALA A 77 27.70 -6.35 34.87
CA ALA A 77 28.28 -7.45 35.63
C ALA A 77 27.21 -8.30 36.35
N ASP A 78 26.20 -7.67 36.96
CA ASP A 78 25.06 -8.35 37.61
C ASP A 78 24.23 -9.15 36.60
N LEU A 79 23.98 -8.59 35.41
CA LEU A 79 23.23 -9.30 34.37
C LEU A 79 24.01 -10.49 33.78
N VAL A 80 25.33 -10.36 33.67
CA VAL A 80 26.21 -11.48 33.28
C VAL A 80 26.25 -12.55 34.37
N ALA A 81 26.36 -12.17 35.64
CA ALA A 81 26.37 -13.10 36.77
C ALA A 81 25.06 -13.89 36.90
N ARG A 82 23.93 -13.30 36.47
CA ARG A 82 22.60 -13.95 36.44
C ARG A 82 22.33 -14.73 35.15
N GLU A 83 23.35 -14.93 34.30
CA GLU A 83 23.25 -15.60 33.00
C GLU A 83 22.19 -14.98 32.06
N ARG A 84 21.91 -13.68 32.23
CA ARG A 84 20.93 -12.94 31.41
C ARG A 84 21.56 -12.28 30.18
N LEU A 85 22.86 -12.02 30.25
CA LEU A 85 23.69 -11.48 29.19
C LEU A 85 24.99 -12.28 29.11
N ASP A 86 25.51 -12.44 27.90
CA ASP A 86 26.81 -13.07 27.67
C ASP A 86 27.91 -11.98 27.79
N PRO A 87 29.04 -12.25 28.48
CA PRO A 87 30.19 -11.35 28.56
C PRO A 87 30.63 -10.74 27.23
N ALA A 88 30.47 -11.47 26.11
CA ALA A 88 30.81 -10.98 24.77
C ALA A 88 29.92 -9.81 24.27
N HIS A 89 28.80 -9.53 24.94
CA HIS A 89 27.83 -8.50 24.56
C HIS A 89 27.99 -7.17 25.32
N GLU A 90 29.19 -6.88 25.81
CA GLU A 90 29.46 -5.61 26.51
C GLU A 90 29.23 -4.38 25.60
N GLU A 91 29.83 -4.34 24.40
CA GLU A 91 29.65 -3.19 23.49
C GLU A 91 28.17 -3.02 23.04
N PRO A 92 27.45 -4.09 22.61
CA PRO A 92 26.01 -4.01 22.31
C PRO A 92 25.15 -3.47 23.46
N PHE A 93 25.50 -3.78 24.72
CA PHE A 93 24.79 -3.24 25.88
C PHE A 93 24.91 -1.71 25.94
N TYR A 94 26.12 -1.17 25.79
CA TYR A 94 26.31 0.29 25.80
C TYR A 94 25.70 0.98 24.58
N GLU A 95 25.75 0.34 23.39
CA GLU A 95 25.04 0.84 22.21
C GLU A 95 23.52 0.94 22.46
N PHE A 96 22.95 -0.05 23.16
CA PHE A 96 21.54 -0.04 23.53
C PHE A 96 21.21 1.10 24.51
N ILE A 97 22.05 1.36 25.52
CA ILE A 97 21.85 2.51 26.44
C ILE A 97 21.90 3.84 25.68
N VAL A 98 22.85 4.00 24.75
CA VAL A 98 22.91 5.18 23.88
C VAL A 98 21.66 5.29 23.01
N GLN A 99 21.09 4.16 22.56
CA GLN A 99 19.84 4.15 21.82
C GLN A 99 18.65 4.59 22.69
N LEU A 100 18.54 4.11 23.93
CA LEU A 100 17.51 4.56 24.88
C LEU A 100 17.60 6.07 25.16
N HIS A 101 18.82 6.61 25.28
CA HIS A 101 19.02 8.05 25.39
C HIS A 101 18.56 8.80 24.14
N ARG A 102 18.84 8.28 22.94
CA ARG A 102 18.38 8.87 21.67
C ARG A 102 16.86 8.85 21.52
N LEU A 103 16.20 7.85 22.11
CA LEU A 103 14.74 7.76 22.18
C LEU A 103 14.14 8.70 23.25
N GLY A 104 14.98 9.34 24.07
CA GLY A 104 14.52 10.22 25.16
C GLY A 104 13.97 9.46 26.36
N PHE A 105 14.27 8.16 26.50
CA PHE A 105 13.80 7.34 27.63
C PHE A 105 14.67 7.51 28.88
N LEU A 106 15.92 7.96 28.71
CA LEU A 106 16.85 8.26 29.79
C LEU A 106 17.76 9.43 29.40
N ASN A 107 18.34 10.09 30.39
CA ASN A 107 19.28 11.18 30.19
C ASN A 107 20.70 10.69 30.50
N LEU A 108 21.58 10.72 29.50
CA LEU A 108 23.01 10.52 29.71
C LEU A 108 23.68 11.86 29.97
N PRO A 109 24.58 11.97 30.97
CA PRO A 109 25.43 13.13 31.18
C PRO A 109 26.56 13.17 30.13
N MET A 110 26.21 13.13 28.85
CA MET A 110 27.16 13.28 27.74
C MET A 110 26.89 14.59 27.01
N SER A 111 27.76 15.57 27.20
CA SER A 111 27.85 16.77 26.34
C SER A 111 28.56 16.40 25.04
N ASP A 112 27.82 15.80 24.11
CA ASP A 112 28.37 15.37 22.81
C ASP A 112 28.13 16.43 21.73
N ASP A 113 28.68 17.64 21.91
CA ASP A 113 28.47 18.80 21.03
C ASP A 113 28.79 18.52 19.56
N LYS A 114 29.80 17.69 19.29
CA LYS A 114 30.19 17.29 17.92
C LYS A 114 29.21 16.30 17.31
N ALA A 115 28.72 15.32 18.07
CA ALA A 115 27.69 14.42 17.56
C ALA A 115 26.35 15.13 17.40
N LEU A 116 26.01 16.07 18.29
CA LEU A 116 24.83 16.94 18.18
C LEU A 116 24.90 17.82 16.92
N TYR A 117 26.06 18.42 16.65
CA TYR A 117 26.31 19.22 15.45
C TYR A 117 26.28 18.39 14.16
N GLN A 118 26.88 17.20 14.15
CA GLN A 118 26.78 16.28 13.01
C GLN A 118 25.34 15.78 12.79
N ARG A 119 24.57 15.56 13.87
CA ARG A 119 23.13 15.27 13.78
C ARG A 119 22.37 16.45 13.22
N PHE A 120 22.65 17.67 13.66
CA PHE A 120 22.04 18.88 13.11
C PHE A 120 22.33 19.03 11.62
N LEU A 121 23.57 18.82 11.17
CA LEU A 121 23.92 18.86 9.75
C LEU A 121 23.25 17.76 8.93
N ARG A 122 23.19 16.51 9.45
CA ARG A 122 22.47 15.41 8.78
C ARG A 122 20.97 15.66 8.74
N ARG A 123 20.39 16.15 9.83
CA ARG A 123 18.98 16.55 9.93
C ARG A 123 18.68 17.67 8.95
N ARG A 124 19.49 18.72 8.87
CA ARG A 124 19.35 19.83 7.93
C ARG A 124 19.51 19.40 6.46
N LYS A 125 20.40 18.45 6.17
CA LYS A 125 20.55 17.87 4.82
C LYS A 125 19.36 16.98 4.45
N ALA A 126 18.85 16.20 5.41
CA ALA A 126 17.64 15.39 5.26
C ALA A 126 16.37 16.24 5.19
N GLU A 127 16.31 17.38 5.89
CA GLU A 127 15.23 18.36 5.81
C GLU A 127 15.28 19.15 4.50
N ARG A 128 16.46 19.47 3.94
CA ARG A 128 16.59 20.07 2.60
C ARG A 128 16.24 19.11 1.47
N ALA A 129 16.73 17.86 1.53
CA ALA A 129 16.28 16.81 0.61
C ALA A 129 14.80 16.47 0.84
N GLY A 130 14.37 16.61 2.09
CA GLY A 130 13.00 16.46 2.57
C GLY A 130 12.11 17.57 2.05
N LEU A 131 12.53 18.82 1.94
CA LEU A 131 11.70 19.97 1.54
C LEU A 131 11.06 19.80 0.16
N LEU A 132 11.79 19.23 -0.80
CA LEU A 132 11.24 18.88 -2.12
C LEU A 132 10.17 17.78 -2.04
N MET A 133 10.35 16.80 -1.15
CA MET A 133 9.36 15.75 -0.88
C MET A 133 8.29 16.21 0.12
N ALA A 134 8.57 17.18 0.98
CA ALA A 134 7.70 17.69 2.03
C ALA A 134 6.68 18.63 1.42
N PHE A 135 7.01 19.32 0.33
CA PHE A 135 6.03 19.97 -0.52
C PHE A 135 5.01 18.98 -1.12
N LEU A 136 5.42 17.73 -1.35
CA LEU A 136 4.54 16.65 -1.83
C LEU A 136 3.87 15.84 -0.70
N PHE A 137 4.35 15.96 0.55
CA PHE A 137 3.93 15.19 1.72
C PHE A 137 3.90 16.09 2.97
N PHE A 138 3.05 17.13 2.94
CA PHE A 138 2.91 18.05 4.06
C PHE A 138 1.75 17.62 4.98
N ARG A 139 2.02 17.50 6.28
CA ARG A 139 1.03 17.19 7.33
C ARG A 139 0.59 18.49 7.98
N VAL A 140 -0.72 18.75 7.95
CA VAL A 140 -1.34 19.87 8.66
C VAL A 140 -2.14 19.30 9.84
N PRO A 141 -1.67 19.44 11.10
CA PRO A 141 -2.55 19.29 12.26
C PRO A 141 -3.67 20.32 12.16
N LEU A 142 -4.93 19.87 12.12
CA LEU A 142 -6.06 20.80 12.06
C LEU A 142 -6.69 21.00 13.43
N ILE A 143 -6.95 19.89 14.12
CA ILE A 143 -7.69 19.90 15.39
C ILE A 143 -7.13 18.86 16.35
N ASN A 144 -7.24 19.15 17.65
CA ASN A 144 -7.18 18.14 18.70
C ASN A 144 -8.62 17.69 18.99
N PRO A 145 -9.05 16.50 18.52
CA PRO A 145 -10.42 16.04 18.67
C PRO A 145 -10.71 15.45 20.05
N ASP A 146 -9.71 15.29 20.93
CA ASP A 146 -9.82 14.43 22.12
C ASP A 146 -10.97 14.86 23.05
N ALA A 147 -11.09 16.17 23.32
CA ALA A 147 -12.16 16.72 24.15
C ALA A 147 -13.56 16.60 23.50
N LEU A 148 -13.64 16.74 22.18
CA LEU A 148 -14.90 16.53 21.44
C LEU A 148 -15.31 15.06 21.53
N LEU A 149 -14.37 14.15 21.28
CA LEU A 149 -14.58 12.71 21.33
C LEU A 149 -15.00 12.27 22.74
N ASP A 150 -14.42 12.82 23.81
CA ASP A 150 -14.82 12.51 25.19
C ASP A 150 -16.26 12.94 25.49
N ARG A 151 -16.70 14.08 24.95
CA ARG A 151 -18.08 14.55 25.11
C ARG A 151 -19.07 13.65 24.36
N THR A 152 -18.70 13.18 23.16
CA THR A 152 -19.58 12.39 22.28
C THR A 152 -19.38 10.88 22.41
N ILE A 153 -18.46 10.42 23.28
CA ILE A 153 -18.08 9.01 23.39
C ILE A 153 -19.25 8.10 23.75
N ARG A 154 -20.29 8.61 24.44
CA ARG A 154 -21.50 7.83 24.75
C ARG A 154 -22.19 7.35 23.47
N VAL A 155 -22.30 8.23 22.47
CA VAL A 155 -22.89 7.89 21.16
C VAL A 155 -21.93 6.99 20.37
N GLY A 156 -20.64 7.34 20.34
CA GLY A 156 -19.62 6.51 19.70
C GLY A 156 -19.58 5.08 20.25
N ARG A 157 -19.76 4.91 21.57
CA ARG A 157 -19.82 3.60 22.21
C ARG A 157 -20.99 2.75 21.74
N LEU A 158 -22.12 3.34 21.36
CA LEU A 158 -23.27 2.58 20.84
C LEU A 158 -22.89 1.88 19.52
N LEU A 159 -22.13 2.53 18.65
CA LEU A 159 -21.74 2.01 17.33
C LEU A 159 -20.88 0.73 17.40
N PHE A 160 -20.16 0.52 18.50
CA PHE A 160 -19.25 -0.62 18.69
C PHE A 160 -19.78 -1.63 19.74
N THR A 161 -21.09 -1.69 19.93
CA THR A 161 -21.75 -2.71 20.77
C THR A 161 -22.02 -3.98 19.96
N ARG A 162 -22.27 -5.11 20.66
CA ARG A 162 -22.68 -6.36 20.01
C ARG A 162 -24.00 -6.20 19.23
N THR A 163 -24.94 -5.43 19.78
CA THR A 163 -26.20 -5.12 19.12
C THR A 163 -25.99 -4.30 17.84
N ALA A 164 -25.14 -3.26 17.89
CA ALA A 164 -24.78 -2.50 16.69
C ALA A 164 -24.11 -3.38 15.62
N PHE A 165 -23.24 -4.32 16.01
CA PHE A 165 -22.65 -5.27 15.07
C PHE A 165 -23.70 -6.17 14.40
N VAL A 166 -24.68 -6.68 15.15
CA VAL A 166 -25.78 -7.49 14.56
C VAL A 166 -26.63 -6.65 13.61
N LEU A 167 -26.98 -5.42 14.00
CA LEU A 167 -27.73 -4.50 13.15
C LEU A 167 -26.95 -4.14 11.88
N TRP A 168 -25.66 -3.90 12.00
CA TRP A 168 -24.77 -3.69 10.86
C TRP A 168 -24.72 -4.91 9.94
N ALA A 169 -24.60 -6.13 10.48
CA ALA A 169 -24.58 -7.34 9.68
C ALA A 169 -25.89 -7.52 8.90
N LEU A 170 -27.04 -7.29 9.55
CA LEU A 170 -28.34 -7.29 8.89
C LEU A 170 -28.44 -6.21 7.80
N LEU A 171 -27.93 -5.01 8.07
CA LEU A 171 -27.87 -3.91 7.10
C LEU A 171 -27.04 -4.29 5.87
N MET A 172 -25.87 -4.93 6.07
CA MET A 172 -25.01 -5.38 4.97
C MET A 172 -25.65 -6.50 4.16
N VAL A 173 -26.35 -7.44 4.79
CA VAL A 173 -27.09 -8.50 4.08
C VAL A 173 -28.23 -7.89 3.24
N ALA A 174 -28.97 -6.94 3.79
CA ALA A 174 -30.03 -6.24 3.07
C ALA A 174 -29.47 -5.41 1.90
N ALA A 175 -28.39 -4.65 2.12
CA ALA A 175 -27.73 -3.87 1.08
C ALA A 175 -27.16 -4.78 -0.02
N GLY A 176 -26.50 -5.88 0.35
CA GLY A 176 -25.99 -6.88 -0.59
C GLY A 176 -27.11 -7.50 -1.42
N SER A 177 -28.27 -7.79 -0.82
CA SER A 177 -29.45 -8.29 -1.53
C SER A 177 -29.95 -7.28 -2.57
N VAL A 178 -30.05 -5.99 -2.20
CA VAL A 178 -30.43 -4.92 -3.14
C VAL A 178 -29.40 -4.78 -4.27
N ALA A 179 -28.10 -4.82 -3.98
CA ALA A 179 -27.04 -4.74 -4.99
C ALA A 179 -27.11 -5.90 -5.98
N VAL A 180 -27.37 -7.13 -5.51
CA VAL A 180 -27.52 -8.30 -6.38
C VAL A 180 -28.77 -8.20 -7.25
N LEU A 181 -29.90 -7.78 -6.68
CA LEU A 181 -31.16 -7.58 -7.42
C LEU A 181 -31.03 -6.49 -8.50
N ARG A 182 -30.24 -5.44 -8.22
CA ARG A 182 -30.01 -4.29 -9.09
C ARG A 182 -28.68 -4.34 -9.84
N ARG A 183 -28.06 -5.52 -9.96
CA ARG A 183 -26.71 -5.67 -10.54
C ARG A 183 -26.58 -5.12 -11.96
N ALA A 184 -27.64 -5.19 -12.77
CA ALA A 184 -27.65 -4.68 -14.14
C ALA A 184 -27.59 -3.14 -14.15
N ASP A 185 -28.34 -2.51 -13.25
CA ASP A 185 -28.39 -1.06 -13.08
C ASP A 185 -27.07 -0.52 -12.49
N LEU A 186 -26.40 -1.32 -11.64
CA LEU A 186 -25.07 -1.00 -11.07
C LEU A 186 -23.92 -1.21 -12.06
N ALA A 187 -24.14 -1.91 -13.18
CA ALA A 187 -23.09 -2.23 -14.15
C ALA A 187 -22.72 -1.06 -15.07
N ALA A 188 -23.14 0.17 -14.75
CA ALA A 188 -22.74 1.35 -15.50
C ALA A 188 -21.20 1.45 -15.56
N PRO A 189 -20.60 1.88 -16.69
CA PRO A 189 -19.16 1.91 -16.83
C PRO A 189 -18.52 2.76 -15.73
N LEU A 190 -17.60 2.20 -14.94
CA LEU A 190 -16.85 2.95 -13.91
C LEU A 190 -16.19 4.23 -14.48
N LEU A 191 -15.88 4.24 -15.77
CA LEU A 191 -15.31 5.39 -16.48
C LEU A 191 -16.29 6.56 -16.67
N SER A 192 -17.62 6.36 -16.60
CA SER A 192 -18.60 7.47 -16.68
C SER A 192 -18.72 8.20 -15.33
N ILE A 193 -18.39 7.55 -14.22
CA ILE A 193 -18.31 8.19 -12.92
C ILE A 193 -17.21 9.26 -12.94
N LEU A 194 -16.07 8.98 -13.59
CA LEU A 194 -14.91 9.86 -13.70
C LEU A 194 -15.04 10.99 -14.74
N ASP A 195 -16.24 11.26 -15.24
CA ASP A 195 -16.45 12.37 -16.18
C ASP A 195 -16.20 13.73 -15.53
N ALA A 196 -15.67 14.68 -16.32
CA ALA A 196 -15.17 15.96 -15.84
C ALA A 196 -16.18 16.75 -14.98
N GLN A 197 -17.46 16.69 -15.35
CA GLN A 197 -18.57 17.33 -14.64
C GLN A 197 -18.78 16.81 -13.20
N ASN A 198 -18.38 15.57 -12.92
CA ASN A 198 -18.57 14.92 -11.63
C ASN A 198 -17.33 15.03 -10.73
N ILE A 199 -16.18 15.45 -11.26
CA ILE A 199 -14.89 15.43 -10.53
C ILE A 199 -14.96 16.26 -9.24
N ALA A 200 -15.53 17.47 -9.29
CA ALA A 200 -15.62 18.33 -8.11
C ALA A 200 -16.47 17.68 -7.00
N LEU A 201 -17.62 17.10 -7.39
CA LEU A 201 -18.52 16.44 -6.45
C LEU A 201 -17.90 15.16 -5.86
N LEU A 202 -17.27 14.34 -6.70
CA LEU A 202 -16.54 13.14 -6.26
C LEU A 202 -15.43 13.48 -5.28
N TRP A 203 -14.75 14.59 -5.48
CA TRP A 203 -13.66 15.01 -4.60
C TRP A 203 -14.18 15.44 -3.23
N ILE A 204 -15.30 16.17 -3.18
CA ILE A 204 -16.00 16.51 -1.93
C ILE A 204 -16.48 15.24 -1.22
N GLN A 205 -17.10 14.31 -1.96
CA GLN A 205 -17.53 13.02 -1.41
C GLN A 205 -16.35 12.20 -0.86
N LEU A 206 -15.23 12.15 -1.58
CA LEU A 206 -14.01 11.45 -1.15
C LEU A 206 -13.48 12.01 0.16
N VAL A 207 -13.34 13.34 0.26
CA VAL A 207 -12.87 14.00 1.48
C VAL A 207 -13.85 13.75 2.63
N GLY A 208 -15.16 13.89 2.40
CA GLY A 208 -16.19 13.64 3.40
C GLY A 208 -16.17 12.20 3.92
N LEU A 209 -16.09 11.21 3.03
CA LEU A 209 -15.96 9.80 3.38
C LEU A 209 -14.70 9.55 4.21
N LYS A 210 -13.56 10.14 3.82
CA LYS A 210 -12.31 9.97 4.56
C LYS A 210 -12.35 10.62 5.94
N VAL A 211 -12.94 11.79 6.09
CA VAL A 211 -13.13 12.39 7.42
C VAL A 211 -13.96 11.46 8.32
N LEU A 212 -15.08 10.93 7.82
CA LEU A 212 -15.93 10.00 8.59
C LEU A 212 -15.21 8.68 8.90
N HIS A 213 -14.39 8.18 7.98
CA HIS A 213 -13.53 7.03 8.17
C HIS A 213 -12.54 7.23 9.33
N GLU A 214 -11.82 8.36 9.34
CA GLU A 214 -10.88 8.70 10.42
C GLU A 214 -11.59 8.85 11.77
N PHE A 215 -12.80 9.42 11.80
CA PHE A 215 -13.62 9.44 13.01
C PHE A 215 -13.99 8.04 13.50
N GLY A 216 -14.19 7.08 12.60
CA GLY A 216 -14.39 5.66 12.95
C GLY A 216 -13.24 5.13 13.79
N HIS A 217 -12.00 5.30 13.33
CA HIS A 217 -10.79 4.92 14.09
C HIS A 217 -10.69 5.68 15.42
N ALA A 218 -10.96 6.98 15.41
CA ALA A 218 -10.89 7.82 16.61
C ALA A 218 -11.85 7.34 17.73
N TYR A 219 -13.12 7.10 17.39
CA TYR A 219 -14.11 6.62 18.36
C TYR A 219 -13.81 5.20 18.85
N ALA A 220 -13.32 4.31 17.96
CA ALA A 220 -12.91 2.98 18.36
C ALA A 220 -11.72 3.03 19.33
N CYS A 221 -10.73 3.89 19.06
CA CYS A 221 -9.57 4.09 19.94
C CYS A 221 -10.01 4.59 21.33
N LYS A 222 -10.86 5.63 21.38
CA LYS A 222 -11.37 6.21 22.63
C LYS A 222 -12.25 5.24 23.42
N ARG A 223 -12.99 4.35 22.75
CA ARG A 223 -13.80 3.31 23.42
C ARG A 223 -12.95 2.43 24.34
N TYR A 224 -11.74 2.06 23.91
CA TYR A 224 -10.83 1.21 24.66
C TYR A 224 -9.85 1.99 25.54
N GLY A 225 -10.07 3.31 25.71
CA GLY A 225 -9.26 4.16 26.58
C GLY A 225 -8.01 4.76 25.93
N GLY A 226 -7.84 4.63 24.62
CA GLY A 226 -6.76 5.30 23.88
C GLY A 226 -7.04 6.79 23.70
N GLN A 227 -6.00 7.62 23.72
CA GLN A 227 -6.09 9.06 23.45
C GLN A 227 -5.90 9.34 21.96
N VAL A 228 -6.55 10.39 21.45
CA VAL A 228 -6.46 10.83 20.05
C VAL A 228 -6.00 12.28 20.02
N PRO A 229 -4.67 12.53 20.08
CA PRO A 229 -4.14 13.87 20.29
C PRO A 229 -4.32 14.79 19.07
N GLU A 230 -4.40 14.22 17.86
CA GLU A 230 -4.35 14.99 16.62
C GLU A 230 -5.21 14.35 15.53
N MET A 231 -5.97 15.19 14.83
CA MET A 231 -6.58 14.89 13.53
C MET A 231 -6.26 16.03 12.56
N GLY A 232 -6.04 15.67 11.30
CA GLY A 232 -5.66 16.66 10.31
C GLY A 232 -5.79 16.20 8.89
N VAL A 233 -5.13 16.95 8.00
CA VAL A 233 -5.05 16.62 6.58
C VAL A 233 -3.58 16.43 6.20
N LEU A 234 -3.31 15.34 5.50
CA LEU A 234 -2.06 15.02 4.86
C LEU A 234 -2.22 15.25 3.36
N LEU A 235 -1.44 16.16 2.77
CA LEU A 235 -1.42 16.36 1.33
C LEU A 235 -0.41 15.42 0.70
N ILE A 236 -0.87 14.48 -0.12
CA ILE A 236 -0.05 13.58 -0.94
C ILE A 236 -0.16 14.06 -2.40
N ALA A 237 0.91 14.65 -2.94
CA ALA A 237 0.94 15.19 -4.31
C ALA A 237 -0.29 16.08 -4.62
N PHE A 238 -0.58 17.03 -3.72
CA PHE A 238 -1.73 17.94 -3.75
C PHE A 238 -3.11 17.31 -3.55
N THR A 239 -3.19 16.00 -3.32
CA THR A 239 -4.44 15.35 -2.92
C THR A 239 -4.53 15.31 -1.39
N PRO A 240 -5.51 15.96 -0.75
CA PRO A 240 -5.69 15.89 0.68
C PRO A 240 -6.26 14.53 1.07
N CYS A 241 -5.64 13.94 2.07
CA CYS A 241 -6.12 12.75 2.76
C CYS A 241 -6.32 13.14 4.23
N ALA A 242 -7.50 12.87 4.77
CA ALA A 242 -7.68 12.99 6.22
C ALA A 242 -6.77 11.96 6.94
N TYR A 243 -6.31 12.28 8.14
CA TYR A 243 -5.65 11.32 9.02
C TYR A 243 -6.03 11.57 10.48
N VAL A 244 -5.99 10.49 11.27
CA VAL A 244 -6.07 10.50 12.72
C VAL A 244 -4.84 9.88 13.36
N ASP A 245 -4.37 10.46 14.46
CA ASP A 245 -3.36 9.82 15.29
C ASP A 245 -4.02 8.79 16.23
N ALA A 246 -4.07 7.53 15.77
CA ALA A 246 -4.53 6.38 16.55
C ALA A 246 -3.36 5.56 17.15
N THR A 247 -2.19 6.17 17.35
CA THR A 247 -0.98 5.46 17.82
C THR A 247 -1.18 4.81 19.19
N ALA A 248 -2.06 5.36 20.03
CA ALA A 248 -2.42 4.77 21.33
C ALA A 248 -2.95 3.32 21.23
N SER A 249 -3.55 2.95 20.09
CA SER A 249 -4.07 1.59 19.87
C SER A 249 -3.00 0.50 19.92
N TRP A 250 -1.74 0.82 19.59
CA TRP A 250 -0.62 -0.14 19.69
C TRP A 250 -0.39 -0.62 21.13
N GLY A 251 -0.78 0.17 22.13
CA GLY A 251 -0.66 -0.19 23.54
C GLY A 251 -1.72 -1.18 24.03
N PHE A 252 -2.78 -1.46 23.26
CA PHE A 252 -3.86 -2.33 23.71
C PHE A 252 -3.41 -3.79 23.80
N VAL A 253 -3.51 -4.37 25.00
CA VAL A 253 -3.05 -5.73 25.32
C VAL A 253 -3.80 -6.78 24.51
N ARG A 254 -5.11 -6.61 24.30
CA ARG A 254 -5.93 -7.57 23.56
C ARG A 254 -5.88 -7.27 22.07
N LYS A 255 -5.43 -8.24 21.27
CA LYS A 255 -5.40 -8.13 19.80
C LYS A 255 -6.74 -7.76 19.16
N ARG A 256 -7.85 -8.23 19.75
CA ARG A 256 -9.20 -7.90 19.27
C ARG A 256 -9.49 -6.40 19.32
N GLU A 257 -8.97 -5.70 20.31
CA GLU A 257 -9.19 -4.25 20.48
C GLU A 257 -8.43 -3.47 19.40
N ARG A 258 -7.18 -3.86 19.13
CA ARG A 258 -6.36 -3.30 18.03
C ARG A 258 -7.01 -3.52 16.67
N ILE A 259 -7.43 -4.75 16.39
CA ILE A 259 -8.12 -5.10 15.14
C ILE A 259 -9.40 -4.29 14.97
N ILE A 260 -10.19 -4.11 16.03
CA ILE A 260 -11.43 -3.30 15.95
C ILE A 260 -11.10 -1.84 15.62
N VAL A 261 -10.04 -1.26 16.19
CA VAL A 261 -9.62 0.09 15.81
C VAL A 261 -9.26 0.14 14.33
N CYS A 262 -8.47 -0.80 13.80
CA CYS A 262 -8.12 -0.83 12.38
C CYS A 262 -9.34 -1.07 11.47
N LEU A 263 -10.34 -1.85 11.89
CA LEU A 263 -11.56 -2.08 11.10
C LEU A 263 -12.56 -0.92 11.17
N ALA A 264 -12.44 -0.02 12.15
CA ALA A 264 -13.48 0.94 12.46
C ALA A 264 -13.75 1.96 11.35
N GLY A 265 -12.71 2.42 10.64
CA GLY A 265 -12.90 3.31 9.49
C GLY A 265 -13.68 2.64 8.37
N MET A 266 -13.31 1.40 8.02
CA MET A 266 -14.02 0.60 7.00
C MET A 266 -15.45 0.25 7.43
N TYR A 267 -15.66 -0.02 8.72
CA TYR A 267 -16.99 -0.23 9.29
C TYR A 267 -17.90 0.98 9.07
N VAL A 268 -17.42 2.20 9.36
CA VAL A 268 -18.18 3.43 9.13
C VAL A 268 -18.42 3.67 7.63
N GLU A 269 -17.40 3.52 6.78
CA GLU A 269 -17.55 3.65 5.31
C GLU A 269 -18.59 2.67 4.76
N SER A 270 -18.62 1.41 5.25
CA SER A 270 -19.58 0.41 4.80
C SER A 270 -21.03 0.76 5.14
N ILE A 271 -21.28 1.36 6.32
CA ILE A 271 -22.61 1.85 6.70
C ILE A 271 -23.06 2.95 5.74
N ILE A 272 -22.16 3.90 5.45
CA ILE A 272 -22.45 5.00 4.51
C ILE A 272 -22.74 4.45 3.11
N ALA A 273 -21.96 3.47 2.64
CA ALA A 273 -22.18 2.81 1.37
C ALA A 273 -23.55 2.12 1.32
N ALA A 274 -23.93 1.38 2.36
CA ALA A 274 -25.23 0.72 2.43
C ALA A 274 -26.40 1.72 2.42
N VAL A 275 -26.32 2.79 3.22
CA VAL A 275 -27.34 3.85 3.22
C VAL A 275 -27.44 4.51 1.85
N ALA A 276 -26.31 4.83 1.21
CA ALA A 276 -26.28 5.40 -0.12
C ALA A 276 -26.91 4.46 -1.17
N LEU A 277 -26.67 3.15 -1.08
CA LEU A 277 -27.31 2.16 -1.95
C LEU A 277 -28.83 2.14 -1.79
N PHE A 278 -29.34 2.19 -0.55
CA PHE A 278 -30.78 2.24 -0.32
C PHE A 278 -31.40 3.52 -0.87
N VAL A 279 -30.78 4.68 -0.62
CA VAL A 279 -31.23 5.97 -1.15
C VAL A 279 -31.25 5.95 -2.68
N TRP A 280 -30.20 5.44 -3.32
CA TRP A 280 -30.16 5.28 -4.76
C TRP A 280 -31.28 4.36 -5.26
N SER A 281 -31.48 3.20 -4.63
CA SER A 281 -32.52 2.24 -5.04
C SER A 281 -33.96 2.74 -4.86
N ALA A 282 -34.17 3.70 -3.96
CA ALA A 282 -35.48 4.26 -3.63
C ALA A 282 -35.78 5.59 -4.34
N THR A 283 -34.84 6.14 -5.12
CA THR A 283 -34.98 7.45 -5.77
C THR A 283 -34.96 7.33 -7.29
N ASN A 284 -35.70 8.21 -7.97
CA ASN A 284 -35.68 8.31 -9.43
C ASN A 284 -34.42 9.06 -9.91
N VAL A 285 -34.08 8.89 -11.19
CA VAL A 285 -32.94 9.57 -11.84
C VAL A 285 -33.01 11.07 -11.60
N GLY A 286 -31.94 11.62 -11.01
CA GLY A 286 -31.86 13.01 -10.56
C GLY A 286 -30.63 13.23 -9.68
N GLY A 287 -30.45 14.46 -9.17
CA GLY A 287 -29.25 14.83 -8.40
C GLY A 287 -29.00 13.97 -7.17
N VAL A 288 -30.05 13.67 -6.39
CA VAL A 288 -29.95 12.81 -5.18
C VAL A 288 -29.58 11.38 -5.55
N ASN A 289 -30.20 10.83 -6.59
CA ASN A 289 -29.91 9.49 -7.07
C ASN A 289 -28.45 9.36 -7.56
N THR A 290 -27.98 10.31 -8.38
CA THR A 290 -26.59 10.35 -8.86
C THR A 290 -25.60 10.49 -7.70
N PHE A 291 -25.87 11.37 -6.74
CA PHE A 291 -25.02 11.55 -5.56
C PHE A 291 -24.92 10.26 -4.72
N ALA A 292 -26.04 9.59 -4.50
CA ALA A 292 -26.11 8.33 -3.76
C ALA A 292 -25.38 7.20 -4.49
N TYR A 293 -25.56 7.08 -5.81
CA TYR A 293 -24.84 6.13 -6.66
C TYR A 293 -23.32 6.34 -6.58
N GLN A 294 -22.86 7.58 -6.79
CA GLN A 294 -21.44 7.93 -6.73
C GLN A 294 -20.85 7.64 -5.35
N THR A 295 -21.57 7.98 -4.28
CA THR A 295 -21.14 7.72 -2.90
C THR A 295 -21.01 6.22 -2.62
N PHE A 296 -22.00 5.41 -3.03
CA PHE A 296 -21.94 3.95 -2.89
C PHE A 296 -20.75 3.36 -3.66
N MET A 297 -20.57 3.74 -4.92
CA MET A 297 -19.48 3.24 -5.76
C MET A 297 -18.12 3.65 -5.23
N LEU A 298 -17.97 4.92 -4.82
CA LEU A 298 -16.72 5.45 -4.29
C LEU A 298 -16.34 4.81 -2.96
N ALA A 299 -17.28 4.75 -2.00
CA ALA A 299 -17.05 4.11 -0.71
C ALA A 299 -16.70 2.62 -0.89
N SER A 300 -17.48 1.89 -1.70
CA SER A 300 -17.23 0.46 -1.94
C SER A 300 -15.87 0.22 -2.62
N LEU A 301 -15.53 1.00 -3.65
CA LEU A 301 -14.26 0.87 -4.35
C LEU A 301 -13.07 1.18 -3.44
N VAL A 302 -13.14 2.26 -2.66
CA VAL A 302 -12.06 2.67 -1.76
C VAL A 302 -11.91 1.67 -0.60
N THR A 303 -13.01 1.30 0.05
CA THR A 303 -12.98 0.37 1.20
C THR A 303 -12.54 -1.03 0.77
N VAL A 304 -13.19 -1.62 -0.25
CA VAL A 304 -12.92 -3.00 -0.67
C VAL A 304 -11.68 -3.10 -1.57
N GLY A 305 -11.53 -2.21 -2.54
CA GLY A 305 -10.44 -2.27 -3.51
C GLY A 305 -9.09 -1.88 -2.94
N PHE A 306 -9.07 -0.98 -1.94
CA PHE A 306 -7.83 -0.46 -1.36
C PHE A 306 -7.71 -0.78 0.14
N ASN A 307 -8.64 -0.33 0.99
CA ASN A 307 -8.45 -0.37 2.45
C ASN A 307 -8.39 -1.79 3.03
N ILE A 308 -9.22 -2.71 2.55
CA ILE A 308 -9.21 -4.12 2.99
C ILE A 308 -7.94 -4.86 2.54
N ASN A 309 -7.24 -4.36 1.51
CA ASN A 309 -6.11 -5.07 0.92
C ASN A 309 -4.87 -5.09 1.85
N PRO A 310 -4.39 -6.27 2.28
CA PRO A 310 -3.27 -6.38 3.21
C PRO A 310 -1.88 -6.20 2.57
N LEU A 311 -1.82 -6.11 1.24
CA LEU A 311 -0.56 -6.03 0.48
C LEU A 311 0.03 -4.62 0.47
N MET A 312 -0.77 -3.59 0.78
CA MET A 312 -0.35 -2.20 0.90
C MET A 312 -0.66 -1.68 2.30
N ARG A 313 0.03 -0.62 2.74
CA ARG A 313 -0.08 -0.07 4.12
C ARG A 313 -1.39 0.72 4.32
N TYR A 314 -2.50 0.05 4.10
CA TYR A 314 -3.85 0.48 4.46
C TYR A 314 -4.30 -0.27 5.71
N ASP A 315 -5.54 -0.08 6.14
CA ASP A 315 -6.06 -0.70 7.37
C ASP A 315 -5.97 -2.23 7.37
N GLY A 316 -6.26 -2.87 6.23
CA GLY A 316 -6.17 -4.32 6.06
C GLY A 316 -4.77 -4.87 6.31
N TYR A 317 -3.72 -4.07 6.07
CA TYR A 317 -2.35 -4.46 6.42
C TYR A 317 -2.14 -4.51 7.93
N TYR A 318 -2.65 -3.53 8.67
CA TYR A 318 -2.53 -3.51 10.13
C TYR A 318 -3.40 -4.61 10.76
N VAL A 319 -4.60 -4.85 10.22
CA VAL A 319 -5.42 -6.01 10.61
C VAL A 319 -4.68 -7.33 10.40
N MET A 320 -4.08 -7.55 9.22
CA MET A 320 -3.31 -8.75 8.94
C MET A 320 -2.07 -8.87 9.84
N SER A 321 -1.39 -7.75 10.08
CA SER A 321 -0.23 -7.66 10.97
C SER A 321 -0.59 -8.05 12.40
N ASP A 322 -1.76 -7.66 12.90
CA ASP A 322 -2.27 -8.03 14.23
C ASP A 322 -2.81 -9.45 14.27
N LEU A 323 -3.43 -9.95 13.19
CA LEU A 323 -3.93 -11.33 13.13
C LEU A 323 -2.80 -12.36 13.16
N ILE A 324 -1.70 -12.07 12.45
CA ILE A 324 -0.50 -12.92 12.43
C ILE A 324 0.42 -12.58 13.61
N ASP A 325 0.09 -11.61 14.47
CA ASP A 325 0.92 -11.20 15.61
C ASP A 325 2.38 -10.81 15.19
N MET A 326 2.52 -10.25 13.99
CA MET A 326 3.80 -9.81 13.41
C MET A 326 3.83 -8.32 13.08
N PRO A 327 4.11 -7.44 14.06
CA PRO A 327 4.26 -6.01 13.79
C PRO A 327 5.38 -5.75 12.77
N ASN A 328 5.19 -4.71 11.97
CA ASN A 328 6.10 -4.32 10.88
C ASN A 328 6.32 -5.40 9.81
N LEU A 329 5.26 -6.19 9.52
CA LEU A 329 5.24 -7.29 8.54
C LEU A 329 6.00 -6.97 7.24
N ARG A 330 5.72 -5.82 6.61
CA ARG A 330 6.38 -5.45 5.34
C ARG A 330 7.89 -5.28 5.48
N GLN A 331 8.34 -4.69 6.58
CA GLN A 331 9.78 -4.49 6.81
C GLN A 331 10.47 -5.82 7.08
N ARG A 332 9.84 -6.71 7.85
CA ARG A 332 10.32 -8.08 8.09
C ARG A 332 10.40 -8.88 6.79
N ALA A 333 9.35 -8.86 5.98
CA ALA A 333 9.31 -9.49 4.66
C ALA A 333 10.41 -8.96 3.72
N THR A 334 10.59 -7.64 3.67
CA THR A 334 11.65 -7.01 2.85
C THR A 334 13.04 -7.45 3.32
N ARG A 335 13.29 -7.50 4.63
CA ARG A 335 14.57 -8.00 5.18
C ARG A 335 14.79 -9.48 4.83
N GLN A 336 13.74 -10.30 4.91
CA GLN A 336 13.81 -11.72 4.57
C GLN A 336 14.14 -11.92 3.08
N LEU A 337 13.50 -11.15 2.19
CA LEU A 337 13.80 -11.17 0.75
C LEU A 337 15.26 -10.76 0.47
N LEU A 338 15.73 -9.68 1.10
CA LEU A 338 17.12 -9.25 0.98
C LEU A 338 18.10 -10.32 1.47
N GLY A 339 17.80 -11.03 2.55
CA GLY A 339 18.60 -12.16 3.04
C GLY A 339 18.72 -13.27 2.01
N VAL A 340 17.61 -13.67 1.38
CA VAL A 340 17.61 -14.69 0.31
C VAL A 340 18.45 -14.25 -0.89
N VAL A 341 18.28 -13.00 -1.33
CA VAL A 341 19.08 -12.42 -2.42
C VAL A 341 20.57 -12.41 -2.05
N ASN A 342 20.92 -11.99 -0.84
CA ASN A 342 22.31 -12.00 -0.37
C ASN A 342 22.90 -13.40 -0.31
N ARG A 343 22.13 -14.40 0.13
CA ARG A 343 22.59 -15.79 0.17
C ARG A 343 22.82 -16.35 -1.23
N TRP A 344 21.85 -16.18 -2.14
CA TRP A 344 21.91 -16.77 -3.49
C TRP A 344 22.89 -16.02 -4.40
N CYS A 345 22.89 -14.69 -4.37
CA CYS A 345 23.73 -13.88 -5.25
C CYS A 345 25.14 -13.65 -4.68
N LEU A 346 25.26 -13.40 -3.37
CA LEU A 346 26.53 -12.98 -2.75
C LEU A 346 27.18 -14.07 -1.90
N GLY A 347 26.47 -15.15 -1.56
CA GLY A 347 26.98 -16.23 -0.71
C GLY A 347 27.13 -15.85 0.76
N LEU A 348 26.49 -14.76 1.22
CA LEU A 348 26.56 -14.32 2.61
C LEU A 348 25.70 -15.24 3.50
N PRO A 349 26.19 -15.63 4.70
CA PRO A 349 25.40 -16.41 5.64
C PRO A 349 24.18 -15.61 6.09
N ASP A 350 23.03 -16.28 6.15
CA ASP A 350 21.82 -15.70 6.73
C ASP A 350 22.13 -15.31 8.20
N PRO A 351 21.72 -14.12 8.67
CA PRO A 351 21.69 -13.87 10.11
C PRO A 351 20.84 -14.97 10.77
N PRO A 352 21.20 -15.45 11.98
CA PRO A 352 20.51 -16.57 12.63
C PRO A 352 19.00 -16.34 12.63
N GLY A 353 18.28 -17.23 11.93
CA GLY A 353 16.86 -17.08 11.72
C GLY A 353 16.10 -17.37 13.00
N ARG A 354 15.50 -16.34 13.61
CA ARG A 354 14.59 -16.48 14.76
C ARG A 354 13.26 -17.17 14.42
N HIS A 355 12.95 -17.38 13.14
CA HIS A 355 11.63 -17.83 12.70
C HIS A 355 11.69 -19.20 11.99
N PRO A 356 10.67 -20.06 12.21
CA PRO A 356 10.57 -21.36 11.55
C PRO A 356 10.43 -21.22 10.02
N ALA A 357 10.77 -22.29 9.29
CA ALA A 357 10.85 -22.28 7.83
C ALA A 357 9.55 -21.83 7.14
N TRP A 358 8.39 -22.23 7.66
CA TRP A 358 7.09 -21.84 7.11
C TRP A 358 6.84 -20.33 7.23
N VAL A 359 7.19 -19.69 8.36
CA VAL A 359 7.08 -18.24 8.55
C VAL A 359 7.96 -17.51 7.53
N ARG A 360 9.19 -17.99 7.33
CA ARG A 360 10.09 -17.41 6.33
C ARG A 360 9.49 -17.48 4.92
N ALA A 361 8.92 -18.61 4.54
CA ALA A 361 8.24 -18.78 3.25
C ALA A 361 7.05 -17.83 3.12
N THR A 362 6.21 -17.70 4.15
CA THR A 362 5.08 -16.75 4.17
C THR A 362 5.55 -15.29 4.02
N LEU A 363 6.61 -14.90 4.72
CA LEU A 363 7.19 -13.55 4.61
C LEU A 363 7.73 -13.27 3.21
N ILE A 364 8.39 -14.25 2.58
CA ILE A 364 8.88 -14.14 1.20
C ILE A 364 7.71 -13.99 0.23
N ALA A 365 6.73 -14.90 0.32
CA ALA A 365 5.53 -14.87 -0.54
C ALA A 365 4.77 -13.55 -0.39
N TYR A 366 4.57 -13.07 0.83
CA TYR A 366 3.97 -11.77 1.11
C TYR A 366 4.79 -10.62 0.52
N GLY A 367 6.11 -10.62 0.68
CA GLY A 367 6.97 -9.55 0.16
C GLY A 367 6.93 -9.46 -1.38
N ILE A 368 6.90 -10.60 -2.06
CA ILE A 368 6.75 -10.67 -3.53
C ILE A 368 5.35 -10.19 -3.93
N ALA A 369 4.31 -10.73 -3.33
CA ALA A 369 2.92 -10.36 -3.61
C ALA A 369 2.66 -8.86 -3.38
N SER A 370 3.17 -8.30 -2.28
CA SER A 370 3.08 -6.87 -1.95
C SER A 370 3.78 -5.99 -3.00
N THR A 371 4.93 -6.43 -3.51
CA THR A 371 5.67 -5.70 -4.54
C THR A 371 4.94 -5.75 -5.88
N ILE A 372 4.47 -6.93 -6.30
CA ILE A 372 3.70 -7.10 -7.54
C ILE A 372 2.42 -6.26 -7.49
N TYR A 373 1.65 -6.39 -6.40
CA TYR A 373 0.41 -5.65 -6.23
C TYR A 373 0.65 -4.14 -6.26
N LYS A 374 1.71 -3.63 -5.61
CA LYS A 374 2.06 -2.21 -5.68
C LYS A 374 2.32 -1.76 -7.12
N VAL A 375 3.08 -2.54 -7.90
CA VAL A 375 3.37 -2.20 -9.30
C VAL A 375 2.07 -2.18 -10.10
N VAL A 376 1.28 -3.26 -10.05
CA VAL A 376 0.00 -3.38 -10.77
C VAL A 376 -0.98 -2.27 -10.39
N LEU A 377 -1.08 -1.93 -9.11
CA LEU A 377 -1.96 -0.88 -8.62
C LEU A 377 -1.57 0.49 -9.19
N VAL A 378 -0.30 0.87 -9.06
CA VAL A 378 0.17 2.18 -9.51
C VAL A 378 0.10 2.28 -11.04
N THR A 379 0.52 1.23 -11.76
CA THR A 379 0.42 1.21 -13.23
C THR A 379 -1.02 1.21 -13.69
N GLY A 380 -1.91 0.49 -13.00
CA GLY A 380 -3.34 0.48 -13.28
C GLY A 380 -3.99 1.84 -13.08
N ILE A 381 -3.70 2.54 -11.98
CA ILE A 381 -4.18 3.91 -11.74
C ILE A 381 -3.66 4.86 -12.83
N CYS A 382 -2.36 4.80 -13.15
CA CYS A 382 -1.79 5.63 -14.22
C CYS A 382 -2.43 5.32 -15.59
N ALA A 383 -2.71 4.06 -15.90
CA ALA A 383 -3.37 3.65 -17.14
C ALA A 383 -4.83 4.16 -17.20
N ILE A 384 -5.58 4.05 -16.09
CA ILE A 384 -6.95 4.60 -15.99
C ILE A 384 -6.95 6.11 -16.20
N ILE A 385 -6.01 6.82 -15.57
CA ILE A 385 -5.83 8.26 -15.78
C ILE A 385 -5.44 8.53 -17.23
N ALA A 386 -4.55 7.73 -17.84
CA ALA A 386 -4.13 7.91 -19.23
C ALA A 386 -5.28 7.70 -20.23
N MET A 387 -6.26 6.83 -19.93
CA MET A 387 -7.43 6.64 -20.79
C MET A 387 -8.31 7.89 -20.91
N LYS A 388 -8.38 8.72 -19.85
CA LYS A 388 -9.15 9.99 -19.86
C LYS A 388 -8.27 11.21 -20.11
N PHE A 389 -7.05 11.21 -19.58
CA PHE A 389 -6.05 12.27 -19.61
C PHE A 389 -4.69 11.70 -20.00
N PHE A 390 -4.50 11.40 -21.29
CA PHE A 390 -3.32 10.69 -21.82
C PHE A 390 -1.98 11.24 -21.34
N LEU A 391 -1.76 12.56 -21.52
CA LEU A 391 -0.50 13.19 -21.15
C LEU A 391 -0.24 13.11 -19.64
N LEU A 392 -1.26 13.34 -18.82
CA LEU A 392 -1.15 13.30 -17.36
C LEU A 392 -0.82 11.88 -16.87
N GLY A 393 -1.52 10.86 -17.37
CA GLY A 393 -1.28 9.48 -17.00
C GLY A 393 0.12 9.00 -17.40
N LEU A 394 0.60 9.39 -18.60
CA LEU A 394 1.93 9.06 -19.08
C LEU A 394 3.03 9.73 -18.24
N VAL A 395 2.89 11.02 -17.93
CA VAL A 395 3.86 11.76 -17.09
C VAL A 395 3.94 11.16 -15.69
N LEU A 396 2.79 10.86 -15.06
CA LEU A 396 2.75 10.24 -13.73
C LEU A 396 3.41 8.87 -13.72
N ALA A 397 3.12 8.02 -14.72
CA ALA A 397 3.78 6.73 -14.87
C ALA A 397 5.30 6.90 -15.05
N GLY A 398 5.73 7.80 -15.93
CA GLY A 398 7.15 8.08 -16.19
C GLY A 398 7.90 8.52 -14.92
N ILE A 399 7.33 9.46 -14.16
CA ILE A 399 7.89 9.92 -12.87
C ILE A 399 7.97 8.75 -11.88
N TYR A 400 6.91 7.96 -11.74
CA TYR A 400 6.90 6.83 -10.80
C TYR A 400 7.98 5.80 -11.12
N PHE A 401 8.10 5.41 -12.40
CA PHE A 401 9.13 4.46 -12.83
C PHE A 401 10.54 5.03 -12.67
N ALA A 402 10.76 6.30 -13.03
CA ALA A 402 12.04 6.97 -12.84
C ALA A 402 12.46 6.97 -11.35
N VAL A 403 11.57 7.40 -10.45
CA VAL A 403 11.85 7.43 -9.01
C VAL A 403 12.09 6.01 -8.46
N THR A 404 11.32 5.02 -8.90
CA THR A 404 11.45 3.63 -8.43
C THR A 404 12.77 3.01 -8.90
N ILE A 405 13.13 3.20 -10.16
CA ILE A 405 14.38 2.69 -10.74
C ILE A 405 15.58 3.41 -10.12
N ILE A 406 15.61 4.74 -10.13
CA ILE A 406 16.71 5.53 -9.54
C ILE A 406 16.89 5.19 -8.06
N GLY A 407 15.79 5.06 -7.31
CA GLY A 407 15.80 4.68 -5.90
C GLY A 407 16.34 3.26 -5.68
N ALA A 408 15.95 2.30 -6.52
CA ALA A 408 16.46 0.93 -6.47
C ALA A 408 17.96 0.87 -6.80
N VAL A 409 18.39 1.50 -7.89
CA VAL A 409 19.80 1.59 -8.30
C VAL A 409 20.64 2.19 -7.18
N ASN A 410 20.23 3.34 -6.63
CA ASN A 410 20.96 4.01 -5.55
C ASN A 410 21.09 3.15 -4.28
N LYS A 411 20.02 2.45 -3.89
CA LYS A 411 20.05 1.56 -2.73
C LYS A 411 20.96 0.35 -2.97
N THR A 412 20.86 -0.26 -4.14
CA THR A 412 21.67 -1.43 -4.54
C THR A 412 23.15 -1.06 -4.63
N VAL A 413 23.50 0.04 -5.29
CA VAL A 413 24.89 0.51 -5.38
C VAL A 413 25.44 0.85 -3.99
N ARG A 414 24.72 1.60 -3.17
CA ARG A 414 25.18 1.91 -1.80
C ARG A 414 25.35 0.66 -0.95
N TYR A 415 24.41 -0.28 -1.02
CA TYR A 415 24.50 -1.51 -0.24
C TYR A 415 25.64 -2.40 -0.71
N LEU A 416 25.77 -2.63 -2.01
CA LEU A 416 26.77 -3.55 -2.55
C LEU A 416 28.19 -2.97 -2.53
N TRP A 417 28.34 -1.67 -2.79
CA TRP A 417 29.66 -1.04 -2.96
C TRP A 417 30.19 -0.42 -1.66
N LEU A 418 29.33 0.13 -0.81
CA LEU A 418 29.74 0.94 0.36
C LEU A 418 29.43 0.27 1.72
N SER A 419 28.60 -0.78 1.76
CA SER A 419 28.25 -1.41 3.04
C SER A 419 29.43 -2.21 3.63
N PRO A 420 29.64 -2.16 4.96
CA PRO A 420 30.54 -3.07 5.66
C PRO A 420 30.12 -4.53 5.52
N ALA A 421 28.82 -4.81 5.41
CA ALA A 421 28.28 -6.17 5.32
C ALA A 421 28.72 -6.94 4.06
N THR A 422 29.07 -6.23 2.99
CA THR A 422 29.56 -6.82 1.73
C THR A 422 31.07 -6.71 1.57
N ALA A 423 31.78 -6.15 2.55
CA ALA A 423 33.24 -6.06 2.55
C ALA A 423 33.94 -7.39 2.20
N PRO A 424 33.53 -8.57 2.72
CA PRO A 424 34.21 -9.83 2.40
C PRO A 424 33.99 -10.31 0.95
N VAL A 425 32.94 -9.87 0.26
CA VAL A 425 32.57 -10.36 -1.09
C VAL A 425 32.41 -9.22 -2.10
N ARG A 426 33.05 -8.07 -1.86
CA ARG A 426 32.79 -6.81 -2.58
C ARG A 426 32.98 -6.92 -4.09
N ALA A 427 34.00 -7.66 -4.56
CA ALA A 427 34.22 -7.86 -6.00
C ALA A 427 33.07 -8.62 -6.67
N ARG A 428 32.58 -9.71 -6.05
CA ARG A 428 31.41 -10.47 -6.50
C ARG A 428 30.13 -9.62 -6.44
N ALA A 429 29.97 -8.84 -5.37
CA ALA A 429 28.84 -7.92 -5.19
C ALA A 429 28.79 -6.85 -6.30
N VAL A 430 29.93 -6.26 -6.65
CA VAL A 430 30.04 -5.29 -7.75
C VAL A 430 29.77 -5.96 -9.09
N ALA A 431 30.35 -7.13 -9.38
CA ALA A 431 30.14 -7.84 -10.64
C ALA A 431 28.67 -8.24 -10.86
N VAL A 432 28.01 -8.78 -9.83
CA VAL A 432 26.57 -9.10 -9.88
C VAL A 432 25.74 -7.83 -10.05
N SER A 433 26.12 -6.73 -9.40
CA SER A 433 25.42 -5.46 -9.56
C SER A 433 25.47 -4.95 -10.99
N ILE A 434 26.64 -5.00 -11.64
CA ILE A 434 26.83 -4.58 -13.04
C ILE A 434 26.04 -5.50 -13.97
N LEU A 435 26.11 -6.82 -13.75
CA LEU A 435 25.35 -7.79 -14.54
C LEU A 435 23.85 -7.49 -14.49
N VAL A 436 23.28 -7.31 -13.30
CA VAL A 436 21.85 -7.01 -13.15
C VAL A 436 21.48 -5.64 -13.72
N LEU A 437 22.31 -4.61 -13.52
CA LEU A 437 22.03 -3.26 -14.02
C LEU A 437 22.21 -3.14 -15.55
N ALA A 438 23.04 -3.96 -16.18
CA ALA A 438 23.32 -3.89 -17.61
C ALA A 438 22.48 -4.90 -18.41
N VAL A 439 22.39 -6.16 -17.96
CA VAL A 439 21.71 -7.22 -18.69
C VAL A 439 20.19 -7.07 -18.65
N LEU A 440 19.62 -6.63 -17.52
CA LEU A 440 18.18 -6.56 -17.38
C LEU A 440 17.55 -5.45 -18.26
N PRO A 441 18.13 -4.23 -18.35
CA PRO A 441 17.69 -3.23 -19.32
C PRO A 441 17.96 -3.63 -20.77
N ALA A 442 19.11 -4.26 -21.04
CA ALA A 442 19.42 -4.76 -22.38
C ALA A 442 18.39 -5.82 -22.83
N ALA A 443 18.04 -6.76 -21.95
CA ALA A 443 17.00 -7.75 -22.24
C ALA A 443 15.65 -7.07 -22.56
N VAL A 444 15.24 -6.04 -21.81
CA VAL A 444 13.99 -5.32 -22.10
C VAL A 444 14.05 -4.55 -23.44
N ALA A 445 15.20 -3.94 -23.77
CA ALA A 445 15.35 -3.16 -25.00
C ALA A 445 15.46 -4.04 -26.26
N PHE A 446 16.07 -5.22 -26.14
CA PHE A 446 16.41 -6.07 -27.28
C PHE A 446 15.52 -7.31 -27.41
N VAL A 447 14.71 -7.68 -26.42
CA VAL A 447 13.72 -8.76 -26.58
C VAL A 447 12.55 -8.23 -27.41
N PRO A 448 12.34 -8.74 -28.64
CA PRO A 448 11.24 -8.31 -29.47
C PRO A 448 9.93 -8.77 -28.85
N ILE A 449 9.19 -7.83 -28.26
CA ILE A 449 7.82 -8.08 -27.82
C ILE A 449 6.97 -8.14 -29.08
N ALA A 450 6.48 -9.33 -29.44
CA ALA A 450 5.55 -9.52 -30.55
C ALA A 450 4.33 -8.62 -30.32
N ARG A 451 4.20 -7.56 -31.12
CA ARG A 451 3.03 -6.69 -31.10
C ARG A 451 1.98 -7.35 -31.99
N PRO A 452 0.80 -7.74 -31.47
CA PRO A 452 -0.28 -8.17 -32.33
C PRO A 452 -0.63 -7.00 -33.25
N VAL A 453 -0.50 -7.21 -34.57
CA VAL A 453 -0.94 -6.25 -35.58
C VAL A 453 -2.40 -6.56 -35.86
N GLU A 454 -3.29 -5.76 -35.29
CA GLU A 454 -4.70 -5.78 -35.66
C GLU A 454 -4.88 -4.89 -36.89
N ALA A 455 -5.16 -5.50 -38.04
CA ALA A 455 -5.52 -4.81 -39.26
C ALA A 455 -6.97 -5.13 -39.61
N GLY A 456 -7.80 -4.10 -39.75
CA GLY A 456 -9.15 -4.25 -40.29
C GLY A 456 -9.07 -4.54 -41.80
N GLY A 457 -9.61 -5.68 -42.24
CA GLY A 457 -9.73 -6.03 -43.64
C GLY A 457 -11.21 -6.15 -44.04
N ILE A 458 -11.54 -5.71 -45.26
CA ILE A 458 -12.84 -5.98 -45.87
C ILE A 458 -12.68 -7.23 -46.73
N VAL A 459 -13.51 -8.24 -46.52
CA VAL A 459 -13.55 -9.43 -47.37
C VAL A 459 -14.34 -9.08 -48.62
N VAL A 460 -13.64 -8.93 -49.74
CA VAL A 460 -14.23 -8.72 -51.07
C VAL A 460 -14.00 -9.99 -51.89
N PRO A 461 -14.97 -10.46 -52.68
CA PRO A 461 -14.74 -11.57 -53.60
C PRO A 461 -13.58 -11.26 -54.57
N GLU A 462 -12.69 -12.24 -54.78
CA GLU A 462 -11.54 -12.11 -55.71
C GLU A 462 -11.99 -11.86 -57.16
N HIS A 463 -13.14 -12.42 -57.52
CA HIS A 463 -13.78 -12.22 -58.81
C HIS A 463 -15.25 -11.86 -58.62
N GLU A 464 -15.62 -10.65 -59.05
CA GLU A 464 -17.00 -10.19 -59.10
C GLU A 464 -17.46 -10.16 -60.57
N HIS A 465 -18.48 -10.96 -60.89
CA HIS A 465 -19.10 -10.94 -62.22
C HIS A 465 -20.43 -10.20 -62.17
N VAL A 466 -20.45 -8.97 -62.71
CA VAL A 466 -21.67 -8.19 -62.83
C VAL A 466 -22.44 -8.65 -64.08
N VAL A 467 -23.46 -9.47 -63.88
CA VAL A 467 -24.38 -9.87 -64.96
C VAL A 467 -25.42 -8.77 -65.14
N ARG A 468 -25.47 -8.17 -66.34
CA ARG A 468 -26.47 -7.16 -66.70
C ARG A 468 -27.47 -7.72 -67.71
N ALA A 469 -28.73 -7.33 -67.56
CA ALA A 469 -29.73 -7.55 -68.60
C ALA A 469 -29.28 -6.87 -69.89
N ARG A 470 -29.40 -7.57 -71.03
CA ARG A 470 -29.02 -7.04 -72.34
C ARG A 470 -30.09 -6.12 -72.95
N THR A 471 -31.31 -6.21 -72.45
CA THR A 471 -32.49 -5.46 -72.88
C THR A 471 -33.19 -4.85 -71.68
N SER A 472 -33.93 -3.76 -71.90
CA SER A 472 -34.86 -3.23 -70.91
C SER A 472 -35.99 -4.21 -70.65
N GLY A 473 -36.53 -4.25 -69.44
CA GLY A 473 -37.64 -5.13 -69.08
C GLY A 473 -37.99 -5.02 -67.60
N PHE A 474 -39.21 -5.39 -67.25
CA PHE A 474 -39.66 -5.44 -65.87
C PHE A 474 -39.34 -6.81 -65.27
N ILE A 475 -38.90 -6.86 -64.02
CA ILE A 475 -38.62 -8.12 -63.35
C ILE A 475 -39.94 -8.84 -63.07
N ALA A 476 -40.16 -9.96 -63.73
CA ALA A 476 -41.36 -10.79 -63.55
C ALA A 476 -41.15 -11.83 -62.43
N ALA A 477 -39.96 -12.43 -62.36
CA ALA A 477 -39.61 -13.38 -61.31
C ALA A 477 -38.10 -13.40 -61.05
N VAL A 478 -37.70 -13.52 -59.78
CA VAL A 478 -36.31 -13.76 -59.38
C VAL A 478 -36.17 -15.24 -59.08
N LEU A 479 -35.28 -15.94 -59.80
CA LEU A 479 -35.12 -17.39 -59.73
C LEU A 479 -33.93 -17.80 -58.85
N ALA A 480 -32.90 -16.95 -58.74
CA ALA A 480 -31.74 -17.18 -57.89
C ALA A 480 -31.71 -16.18 -56.74
N HIS A 481 -31.51 -16.68 -55.51
CA HIS A 481 -31.46 -15.89 -54.29
C HIS A 481 -30.02 -15.66 -53.82
N PRO A 482 -29.78 -14.65 -52.96
CA PRO A 482 -28.45 -14.44 -52.40
C PRO A 482 -27.91 -15.71 -51.72
N ARG A 483 -26.67 -16.10 -52.07
CA ARG A 483 -25.93 -17.31 -51.63
C ARG A 483 -26.22 -18.60 -52.40
N ASP A 484 -27.09 -18.57 -53.41
CA ASP A 484 -27.25 -19.71 -54.31
C ASP A 484 -26.02 -19.89 -55.20
N ARG A 485 -25.64 -21.16 -55.45
CA ARG A 485 -24.64 -21.49 -56.47
C ARG A 485 -25.34 -21.54 -57.82
N VAL A 486 -24.86 -20.75 -58.77
CA VAL A 486 -25.39 -20.67 -60.12
C VAL A 486 -24.27 -20.95 -61.12
N ASP A 487 -24.52 -21.88 -62.04
CA ASP A 487 -23.61 -22.19 -63.13
C ASP A 487 -23.92 -21.34 -64.36
N ALA A 488 -22.96 -21.24 -65.29
CA ALA A 488 -23.17 -20.53 -66.55
C ALA A 488 -24.38 -21.10 -67.31
N GLY A 489 -25.33 -20.22 -67.65
CA GLY A 489 -26.59 -20.60 -68.30
C GLY A 489 -27.78 -20.79 -67.34
N THR A 490 -27.55 -20.76 -66.02
CA THR A 490 -28.64 -20.77 -65.04
C THR A 490 -29.43 -19.47 -65.11
N PRO A 491 -30.76 -19.50 -65.32
CA PRO A 491 -31.56 -18.29 -65.39
C PRO A 491 -31.66 -17.66 -63.99
N LEU A 492 -31.18 -16.42 -63.85
CA LEU A 492 -31.16 -15.70 -62.57
C LEU A 492 -32.46 -14.95 -62.31
N VAL A 493 -32.99 -14.30 -63.35
CA VAL A 493 -34.18 -13.44 -63.31
C VAL A 493 -34.92 -13.59 -64.63
N ILE A 494 -36.25 -13.66 -64.56
CA ILE A 494 -37.14 -13.57 -65.72
C ILE A 494 -37.57 -12.11 -65.86
N LEU A 495 -37.35 -11.55 -67.04
CA LEU A 495 -37.81 -10.22 -67.40
C LEU A 495 -39.02 -10.33 -68.32
N ASP A 496 -40.06 -9.55 -68.05
CA ASP A 496 -41.19 -9.31 -68.93
C ASP A 496 -40.93 -8.04 -69.75
N HIS A 497 -41.11 -8.13 -71.06
CA HIS A 497 -40.87 -7.04 -71.99
C HIS A 497 -42.15 -6.77 -72.78
N PRO A 498 -42.91 -5.73 -72.42
CA PRO A 498 -44.27 -5.53 -72.93
C PRO A 498 -44.36 -5.43 -74.47
N GLU A 499 -43.33 -4.91 -75.13
CA GLU A 499 -43.30 -4.84 -76.61
C GLU A 499 -43.15 -6.22 -77.28
N THR A 500 -42.40 -7.17 -76.71
CA THR A 500 -42.28 -8.53 -77.28
C THR A 500 -43.51 -9.39 -76.96
N THR A 501 -44.14 -9.17 -75.81
CA THR A 501 -45.39 -9.85 -75.43
C THR A 501 -46.54 -9.37 -76.34
N GLY A 502 -46.62 -8.06 -76.60
CA GLY A 502 -47.55 -7.48 -77.58
C GLY A 502 -47.33 -8.00 -79.00
N ALA A 503 -46.09 -8.05 -79.49
CA ALA A 503 -45.78 -8.59 -80.82
C ALA A 503 -46.05 -10.10 -80.94
N ALA A 504 -45.87 -10.88 -79.86
CA ALA A 504 -46.17 -12.31 -79.82
C ALA A 504 -47.69 -12.58 -79.77
N ASP A 505 -48.45 -11.72 -79.09
CA ASP A 505 -49.91 -11.79 -79.05
C ASP A 505 -50.54 -11.33 -80.38
N GLU A 506 -49.98 -10.30 -81.04
CA GLU A 506 -50.34 -9.90 -82.40
C GLU A 506 -50.02 -10.98 -83.46
N ALA A 507 -48.93 -11.73 -83.29
CA ALA A 507 -48.60 -12.86 -84.17
C ALA A 507 -49.42 -14.13 -83.90
N ARG A 508 -50.13 -14.20 -82.77
CA ARG A 508 -51.04 -15.30 -82.39
C ARG A 508 -52.50 -15.00 -82.71
N ALA A 509 -52.87 -13.73 -82.82
CA ALA A 509 -54.15 -13.26 -83.35
C ALA A 509 -54.19 -13.40 -84.87
#